data_AF-A0A182TD48-F1
#
_entry.id   AF-A0A182TD48-F1
#
_cell.length_a   1.000
_cell.length_b   1.000
_cell.length_c   1.000
_cell.angle_alpha   90.00
_cell.angle_beta   90.00
_cell.angle_gamma   90.00
#
_symmetry.space_group_name_H-M   'P 1'
#
loop_
_entity.id
_entity.type
_entity.pdbx_description
1 polymer ?
#
loop_
_entity_poly.entity_id
_entity_poly.type
_entity_poly.pdbx_seq_one_letter_code
_entity_poly.pdbx_strand_id
1 'polypeptide(L)'
;MINIAGVVSIVLFYILILAVGIWAGRKKESGNDSEEEVMLAGRSIGLFVGIFTMTATWVGGGYINGTAEAIYTSGLVWCQAPFGYALSLVFGGIFFANPMRKQGYITMLDPLQDSFGERMGGLLFLPALCGEVFWAAGILAALGATLSVIIDMEQETSVILSACIAVFYTLFGGLYSVAYTDVIQLFCIFIGLWMCIPFAWANDHVKSLSSMDVDWIGEIGEGYTWFYLDYGLLLIFGGIPWQVYFQRVLSSKTAGRAQILSYVAAFGCILMAIPPVLIGAIAKATPWNETDYKGPWPLTTQETSMILPMVLQYLTPDFVSFFGLGAVSAAVMSSADSSVLSASSMFARNVYRLIFRQRASEMEIIWVMRVSILVVGILSTIMALTIPSIYGLW
;
A
#
# COMPACT_ATOMS: atom_id res chain seq x y z
N MET A 1 0.25 -13.40 -26.55
CA MET A 1 0.27 -12.26 -27.49
C MET A 1 0.00 -11.01 -26.67
N ILE A 2 0.91 -10.03 -26.68
CA ILE A 2 0.80 -8.84 -25.83
C ILE A 2 -0.53 -8.12 -26.06
N ASN A 3 -1.27 -7.88 -24.98
CA ASN A 3 -2.53 -7.14 -25.04
C ASN A 3 -2.26 -5.64 -25.26
N ILE A 4 -2.31 -5.21 -26.52
CA ILE A 4 -1.98 -3.83 -26.93
C ILE A 4 -2.83 -2.79 -26.19
N ALA A 5 -4.13 -3.06 -26.00
CA ALA A 5 -5.03 -2.15 -25.30
C ALA A 5 -4.68 -2.04 -23.80
N GLY A 6 -4.30 -3.16 -23.17
CA GLY A 6 -3.81 -3.21 -21.80
C GLY A 6 -2.52 -2.41 -21.61
N VAL A 7 -1.53 -2.60 -22.50
CA VAL A 7 -0.28 -1.81 -22.50
C VAL A 7 -0.56 -0.33 -22.60
N VAL A 8 -1.36 0.10 -23.59
CA VAL A 8 -1.67 1.51 -23.80
C VAL A 8 -2.32 2.13 -22.56
N SER A 9 -3.25 1.41 -21.92
CA SER A 9 -3.95 1.90 -20.73
C SER A 9 -3.02 2.05 -19.52
N ILE A 10 -2.15 1.06 -19.28
CA ILE A 10 -1.16 1.11 -18.19
C ILE A 10 -0.13 2.21 -18.42
N VAL A 11 0.35 2.35 -19.66
CA VAL A 11 1.27 3.43 -20.03
C VAL A 11 0.62 4.80 -19.82
N LEU A 12 -0.63 4.98 -20.25
CA LEU A 12 -1.38 6.22 -20.02
C LEU A 12 -1.57 6.49 -18.52
N PHE A 13 -1.90 5.46 -17.74
CA PHE A 13 -2.05 5.57 -16.30
C PHE A 13 -0.72 5.97 -15.62
N TYR A 14 0.40 5.33 -15.99
CA TYR A 14 1.72 5.65 -15.47
C TYR A 14 2.18 7.04 -15.86
N ILE A 15 1.93 7.48 -17.09
CA ILE A 15 2.19 8.86 -17.53
C ILE A 15 1.37 9.84 -16.70
N LEU A 16 0.10 9.55 -16.43
CA LEU A 16 -0.76 10.39 -15.61
C LEU A 16 -0.24 10.52 -14.18
N ILE A 17 0.12 9.41 -13.53
CA ILE A 17 0.71 9.41 -12.19
C ILE A 17 2.05 10.16 -12.17
N LEU A 18 2.92 9.90 -13.14
CA LEU A 18 4.20 10.59 -13.27
C LEU A 18 4.01 12.10 -13.48
N ALA A 19 3.08 12.50 -14.35
CA ALA A 19 2.80 13.91 -14.61
C ALA A 19 2.26 14.63 -13.37
N VAL A 20 1.35 13.98 -12.63
CA VAL A 20 0.83 14.51 -11.36
C VAL A 20 1.92 14.59 -10.31
N GLY A 21 2.75 13.57 -10.18
CA GLY A 21 3.87 13.55 -9.23
C GLY A 21 4.88 14.66 -9.50
N ILE A 22 5.27 14.85 -10.77
CA ILE A 22 6.16 15.95 -11.19
C ILE A 22 5.49 17.32 -10.95
N TRP A 23 4.22 17.47 -11.30
CA TRP A 23 3.47 18.71 -11.08
C TRP A 23 3.36 19.06 -9.58
N ALA A 24 3.03 18.07 -8.75
CA ALA A 24 2.92 18.23 -7.30
C ALA A 24 4.30 18.51 -6.66
N GLY A 25 5.35 17.84 -7.13
CA GLY A 25 6.73 18.12 -6.70
C GLY A 25 7.20 19.53 -7.05
N ARG A 26 6.72 20.11 -8.15
CA ARG A 26 6.97 21.51 -8.53
C ARG A 26 6.16 22.53 -7.73
N LYS A 27 5.13 22.09 -7.00
CA LYS A 27 4.33 22.96 -6.12
C LYS A 27 5.05 23.33 -4.81
N LYS A 28 6.23 22.74 -4.58
CA LYS A 28 7.17 23.17 -3.54
C LYS A 28 7.40 24.68 -3.64
N GLU A 29 7.28 25.41 -2.53
CA GLU A 29 7.53 26.85 -2.56
C GLU A 29 8.97 27.12 -3.02
N SER A 30 9.10 27.91 -4.09
CA SER A 30 10.39 28.23 -4.71
C SER A 30 11.29 28.94 -3.70
N GLY A 31 12.30 28.24 -3.18
CA GLY A 31 13.33 28.80 -2.29
C GLY A 31 13.50 28.10 -0.94
N ASN A 32 12.71 27.09 -0.59
CA ASN A 32 12.82 26.39 0.69
C ASN A 32 13.15 24.88 0.50
N ASP A 33 14.42 24.57 0.21
CA ASP A 33 14.94 23.20 0.15
C ASP A 33 15.33 22.66 1.54
N SER A 34 14.39 22.70 2.49
CA SER A 34 14.61 22.09 3.81
C SER A 34 14.26 20.60 3.80
N GLU A 35 14.87 19.83 4.71
CA GLU A 35 14.54 18.42 4.95
C GLU A 35 13.04 18.26 5.27
N GLU A 36 12.46 19.19 6.04
CA GLU A 36 11.05 19.17 6.45
C GLU A 36 10.13 19.34 5.23
N GLU A 37 10.56 20.13 4.24
CA GLU A 37 9.81 20.30 3.00
C GLU A 37 9.72 18.99 2.21
N VAL A 38 10.81 18.21 2.16
CA VAL A 38 10.83 16.96 1.37
C VAL A 38 10.23 15.79 2.15
N MET A 39 10.53 15.67 3.45
CA MET A 39 10.07 14.57 4.29
C MET A 39 8.63 14.73 4.79
N LEU A 40 8.19 15.97 5.05
CA LEU A 40 6.89 16.30 5.66
C LEU A 40 6.06 17.30 4.85
N ALA A 41 6.44 17.63 3.61
CA ALA A 41 5.70 18.57 2.76
C ALA A 41 5.47 19.93 3.44
N GLY A 42 6.47 20.42 4.18
CA GLY A 42 6.43 21.70 4.91
C GLY A 42 5.35 21.75 5.97
N ARG A 43 4.87 20.57 6.39
CA ARG A 43 3.71 20.37 7.25
C ARG A 43 2.46 21.10 6.77
N SER A 44 2.34 21.31 5.47
CA SER A 44 1.31 22.18 4.91
C SER A 44 0.19 21.43 4.18
N ILE A 45 0.25 20.09 4.18
CA ILE A 45 -0.77 19.22 3.60
C ILE A 45 -2.16 19.61 4.14
N GLY A 46 -3.07 19.91 3.20
CA GLY A 46 -4.45 20.26 3.51
C GLY A 46 -5.23 19.05 4.02
N LEU A 47 -6.31 19.29 4.77
CA LEU A 47 -7.11 18.23 5.37
C LEU A 47 -7.61 17.20 4.34
N PHE A 48 -8.08 17.68 3.19
CA PHE A 48 -8.54 16.81 2.10
C PHE A 48 -7.43 15.87 1.62
N VAL A 49 -6.32 16.42 1.11
CA VAL A 49 -5.18 15.61 0.62
C VAL A 49 -4.67 14.67 1.71
N GLY A 50 -4.56 15.17 2.96
CA GLY A 50 -4.13 14.42 4.13
C GLY A 50 -5.00 13.19 4.43
N ILE A 51 -6.33 13.29 4.32
CA ILE A 51 -7.24 12.18 4.56
C ILE A 51 -7.02 11.10 3.49
N PHE A 52 -7.03 11.50 2.21
CA PHE A 52 -6.90 10.56 1.10
C PHE A 52 -5.53 9.88 1.08
N THR A 53 -4.42 10.60 1.29
CA THR A 53 -3.09 9.95 1.39
C THR A 53 -2.98 9.03 2.59
N MET A 54 -3.57 9.40 3.74
CA MET A 54 -3.55 8.53 4.93
C MET A 54 -4.39 7.27 4.72
N THR A 55 -5.52 7.36 4.01
CA THR A 55 -6.29 6.17 3.58
C THR A 55 -5.52 5.34 2.56
N ALA A 56 -5.00 5.95 1.50
CA ALA A 56 -4.29 5.28 0.40
C ALA A 56 -3.06 4.50 0.89
N THR A 57 -2.35 5.06 1.87
CA THR A 57 -1.22 4.42 2.54
C THR A 57 -1.54 3.00 3.04
N TRP A 58 -2.73 2.82 3.64
CA TRP A 58 -3.17 1.54 4.18
C TRP A 58 -3.95 0.72 3.16
N VAL A 59 -4.73 1.38 2.31
CA VAL A 59 -5.49 0.78 1.21
C VAL A 59 -4.57 0.54 0.02
N GLY A 60 -3.56 -0.28 0.26
CA GLY A 60 -2.56 -0.68 -0.71
C GLY A 60 -2.93 -1.90 -1.53
N GLY A 61 -2.03 -2.26 -2.44
CA GLY A 61 -2.12 -3.51 -3.20
C GLY A 61 -2.23 -4.76 -2.33
N GLY A 62 -1.40 -4.87 -1.30
CA GLY A 62 -1.45 -5.98 -0.35
C GLY A 62 -2.75 -6.03 0.45
N TYR A 63 -3.29 -4.86 0.83
CA TYR A 63 -4.56 -4.76 1.54
C TYR A 63 -5.72 -5.26 0.67
N ILE A 64 -5.80 -4.79 -0.57
CA ILE A 64 -6.89 -5.12 -1.50
C ILE A 64 -6.80 -6.58 -1.96
N ASN A 65 -5.64 -7.02 -2.45
CA ASN A 65 -5.46 -8.39 -2.93
C ASN A 65 -5.56 -9.40 -1.78
N GLY A 66 -4.91 -9.11 -0.65
CA GLY A 66 -4.94 -9.98 0.53
C GLY A 66 -6.33 -10.08 1.15
N THR A 67 -7.14 -9.02 1.12
CA THR A 67 -8.55 -9.09 1.54
C THR A 67 -9.33 -10.07 0.68
N ALA A 68 -9.25 -9.95 -0.65
CA ALA A 68 -9.96 -10.86 -1.54
C ALA A 68 -9.48 -12.32 -1.43
N GLU A 69 -8.16 -12.52 -1.29
CA GLU A 69 -7.56 -13.84 -1.05
C GLU A 69 -8.06 -14.45 0.27
N ALA A 70 -8.09 -13.67 1.35
CA ALA A 70 -8.56 -14.13 2.66
C ALA A 70 -10.03 -14.56 2.61
N ILE A 71 -10.90 -13.79 1.93
CA ILE A 71 -12.30 -14.19 1.73
C ILE A 71 -12.42 -15.48 0.93
N TYR A 72 -11.65 -15.62 -0.16
CA TYR A 72 -11.68 -16.82 -0.99
C TYR A 72 -11.19 -18.07 -0.25
N THR A 73 -10.12 -17.96 0.53
CA THR A 73 -9.46 -19.11 1.16
C THR A 73 -10.08 -19.47 2.51
N SER A 74 -10.23 -18.47 3.39
CA SER A 74 -10.47 -18.65 4.82
C SER A 74 -11.80 -18.02 5.29
N GLY A 75 -12.43 -17.19 4.45
CA GLY A 75 -13.70 -16.54 4.73
C GLY A 75 -13.60 -15.20 5.46
N LEU A 76 -14.73 -14.48 5.52
CA LEU A 76 -14.88 -13.16 6.15
C LEU A 76 -14.41 -13.10 7.60
N VAL A 77 -14.64 -14.16 8.37
CA VAL A 77 -14.22 -14.23 9.77
C VAL A 77 -12.70 -14.08 9.89
N TRP A 78 -11.92 -14.75 9.04
CA TRP A 78 -10.46 -14.68 9.07
C TRP A 78 -9.89 -13.43 8.36
N CYS A 79 -10.72 -12.67 7.65
CA CYS A 79 -10.34 -11.42 7.00
C CYS A 79 -10.25 -10.24 8.00
N GLN A 80 -9.34 -10.36 8.95
CA GLN A 80 -9.18 -9.41 10.05
C GLN A 80 -8.43 -8.12 9.65
N ALA A 81 -7.61 -8.16 8.59
CA ALA A 81 -6.73 -7.04 8.19
C ALA A 81 -7.46 -5.69 8.02
N PRO A 82 -8.62 -5.61 7.32
CA PRO A 82 -9.38 -4.38 7.23
C PRO A 82 -9.76 -3.75 8.57
N PHE A 83 -10.27 -4.57 9.49
CA PHE A 83 -10.71 -4.14 10.80
C PHE A 83 -9.52 -3.81 11.72
N GLY A 84 -8.48 -4.64 11.68
CA GLY A 84 -7.25 -4.45 12.46
C GLY A 84 -6.57 -3.13 12.11
N TYR A 85 -6.35 -2.85 10.83
CA TYR A 85 -5.72 -1.59 10.41
C TYR A 85 -6.59 -0.35 10.65
N ALA A 86 -7.91 -0.46 10.49
CA ALA A 86 -8.82 0.62 10.84
C ALA A 86 -8.73 0.96 12.34
N LEU A 87 -8.71 -0.05 13.21
CA LEU A 87 -8.50 0.15 14.64
C LEU A 87 -7.09 0.66 14.95
N SER A 88 -6.07 0.23 14.22
CA SER A 88 -4.70 0.74 14.33
C SER A 88 -4.65 2.25 14.10
N LEU A 89 -5.33 2.74 13.06
CA LEU A 89 -5.48 4.17 12.78
C LEU A 89 -6.22 4.91 13.91
N VAL A 90 -7.27 4.32 14.46
CA VAL A 90 -8.01 4.91 15.60
C VAL A 90 -7.11 5.03 16.83
N PHE A 91 -6.44 3.94 17.24
CA PHE A 91 -5.57 3.96 18.41
C PHE A 91 -4.31 4.82 18.19
N GLY A 92 -3.72 4.78 17.00
CA GLY A 92 -2.66 5.69 16.58
C GLY A 92 -3.09 7.16 16.72
N GLY A 93 -4.31 7.48 16.26
CA GLY A 93 -4.90 8.81 16.37
C GLY A 93 -5.15 9.27 17.81
N ILE A 94 -5.66 8.38 18.67
CA ILE A 94 -5.95 8.67 20.07
C ILE A 94 -4.66 8.89 20.86
N PHE A 95 -3.73 7.94 20.79
CA PHE A 95 -2.59 7.89 21.71
C PHE A 95 -1.34 8.58 21.19
N PHE A 96 -1.07 8.53 19.88
CA PHE A 96 0.23 8.91 19.34
C PHE A 96 0.20 10.15 18.44
N ALA A 97 -0.85 10.35 17.65
CA ALA A 97 -0.88 11.45 16.67
C ALA A 97 -0.72 12.85 17.30
N ASN A 98 -1.39 13.09 18.44
CA ASN A 98 -1.32 14.37 19.15
C ASN A 98 0.06 14.64 19.77
N PRO A 99 0.62 13.76 20.64
CA PRO A 99 1.92 14.01 21.25
C PRO A 99 3.04 14.09 20.21
N MET A 100 3.05 13.18 19.22
CA MET A 100 4.05 13.17 18.14
C MET A 100 4.07 14.49 17.39
N ARG A 101 2.89 15.00 17.02
CA ARG A 101 2.81 16.26 16.28
C ARG A 101 3.13 17.48 17.12
N LYS A 102 2.76 17.51 18.41
CA LYS A 102 3.06 18.63 19.32
C LYS A 102 4.54 18.82 19.57
N GLN A 103 5.30 17.72 19.68
CA GLN A 103 6.76 17.77 19.88
C GLN A 103 7.52 18.19 18.62
N GLY A 104 6.86 18.23 17.47
CA GLY A 104 7.51 18.66 16.24
C GLY A 104 8.49 17.64 15.68
N TYR A 105 8.25 16.35 15.94
CA TYR A 105 9.05 15.26 15.37
C TYR A 105 8.94 15.18 13.84
N ILE A 106 9.96 14.59 13.24
CA ILE A 106 10.06 14.30 11.80
C ILE A 106 9.82 12.81 11.52
N THR A 107 10.24 11.94 12.43
CA THR A 107 10.07 10.49 12.27
C THR A 107 9.50 9.84 13.53
N MET A 108 9.04 8.60 13.38
CA MET A 108 8.56 7.77 14.49
C MET A 108 9.67 7.37 15.46
N LEU A 109 10.94 7.44 15.05
CA LEU A 109 12.08 7.06 15.87
C LEU A 109 12.59 8.21 16.75
N ASP A 110 12.23 9.45 16.44
CA ASP A 110 12.64 10.63 17.20
C ASP A 110 12.34 10.52 18.71
N PRO A 111 11.11 10.18 19.17
CA PRO A 111 10.83 10.04 20.61
C PRO A 111 11.66 8.93 21.29
N LEU A 112 12.01 7.88 20.53
CA LEU A 112 12.84 6.78 21.03
C LEU A 112 14.30 7.23 21.13
N GLN A 113 14.78 8.09 20.22
CA GLN A 113 16.11 8.69 20.31
C GLN A 113 16.22 9.70 21.45
N ASP A 114 15.18 10.50 21.69
CA ASP A 114 15.14 11.41 22.83
C ASP A 114 15.22 10.64 24.16
N SER A 115 14.56 9.48 24.22
CA SER A 115 14.45 8.68 25.45
C SER A 115 15.65 7.77 25.70
N PHE A 116 16.18 7.13 24.65
CA PHE A 116 17.21 6.07 24.75
C PHE A 116 18.56 6.47 24.15
N GLY A 117 18.66 7.66 23.55
CA GLY A 117 19.86 8.19 22.91
C GLY A 117 20.00 7.82 21.43
N GLU A 118 20.85 8.58 20.74
CA GLU A 118 21.01 8.52 19.28
C GLU A 118 21.39 7.13 18.76
N ARG A 119 22.29 6.42 19.47
CA ARG A 119 22.75 5.06 19.11
C ARG A 119 21.62 4.04 19.14
N MET A 120 20.74 4.12 20.15
CA MET A 120 19.62 3.18 20.25
C MET A 120 18.62 3.41 19.13
N GLY A 121 18.33 4.66 18.76
CA GLY A 121 17.48 4.93 17.59
C GLY A 121 18.05 4.42 16.28
N GLY A 122 19.37 4.50 16.09
CA GLY A 122 20.03 3.88 14.94
C GLY A 122 19.88 2.37 14.90
N LEU A 123 19.89 1.71 16.06
CA LEU A 123 19.63 0.27 16.15
C LEU A 123 18.15 -0.05 15.84
N LEU A 124 17.22 0.75 16.38
CA LEU A 124 15.78 0.61 16.15
C LEU A 124 15.36 0.95 14.71
N PHE A 125 16.21 1.64 13.95
CA PHE A 125 16.01 1.81 12.51
C PHE A 125 16.14 0.50 11.74
N LEU A 126 16.98 -0.46 12.16
CA LEU A 126 17.17 -1.72 11.43
C LEU A 126 15.87 -2.53 11.29
N PRO A 127 15.10 -2.83 12.36
CA PRO A 127 13.83 -3.54 12.20
C PRO A 127 12.82 -2.72 11.39
N ALA A 128 12.77 -1.39 11.55
CA ALA A 128 11.91 -0.54 10.74
C ALA A 128 12.26 -0.60 9.25
N LEU A 129 13.55 -0.55 8.91
CA LEU A 129 14.04 -0.69 7.54
C LEU A 129 13.68 -2.05 6.95
N CYS A 130 13.88 -3.14 7.70
CA CYS A 130 13.51 -4.48 7.24
C CYS A 130 12.01 -4.56 6.94
N GLY A 131 11.16 -4.03 7.83
CA GLY A 131 9.72 -3.97 7.61
C GLY A 131 9.35 -3.24 6.32
N GLU A 132 9.91 -2.05 6.10
CA GLU A 132 9.63 -1.27 4.88
C GLU A 132 10.14 -1.97 3.61
N VAL A 133 11.33 -2.59 3.66
CA VAL A 133 11.92 -3.29 2.51
C VAL A 133 11.10 -4.53 2.15
N PHE A 134 10.71 -5.34 3.13
CA PHE A 134 9.88 -6.54 2.92
C PHE A 134 8.48 -6.18 2.44
N TRP A 135 7.87 -5.15 3.02
CA TRP A 135 6.57 -4.65 2.58
C TRP A 135 6.60 -4.17 1.13
N ALA A 136 7.56 -3.28 0.80
CA ALA A 136 7.72 -2.78 -0.56
C ALA A 136 8.04 -3.91 -1.55
N ALA A 137 8.81 -4.92 -1.15
CA ALA A 137 9.08 -6.09 -1.98
C ALA A 137 7.81 -6.91 -2.26
N GLY A 138 7.00 -7.20 -1.24
CA GLY A 138 5.76 -7.96 -1.39
C GLY A 138 4.76 -7.26 -2.30
N ILE A 139 4.67 -5.94 -2.17
CA ILE A 139 3.84 -5.08 -3.03
C ILE A 139 4.36 -5.07 -4.45
N LEU A 140 5.66 -4.87 -4.68
CA LEU A 140 6.24 -4.90 -6.04
C LEU A 140 6.04 -6.25 -6.71
N ALA A 141 6.17 -7.36 -5.97
CA ALA A 141 5.89 -8.70 -6.47
C ALA A 141 4.41 -8.86 -6.88
N ALA A 142 3.48 -8.39 -6.03
CA ALA A 142 2.04 -8.39 -6.32
C ALA A 142 1.70 -7.52 -7.55
N LEU A 143 2.39 -6.39 -7.73
CA LEU A 143 2.24 -5.53 -8.91
C LEU A 143 2.70 -6.25 -10.17
N GLY A 144 3.86 -6.89 -10.11
CA GLY A 144 4.40 -7.68 -11.20
C GLY A 144 3.46 -8.79 -11.65
N ALA A 145 2.85 -9.48 -10.68
CA ALA A 145 1.84 -10.51 -10.94
C ALA A 145 0.56 -9.94 -11.55
N THR A 146 0.09 -8.77 -11.08
CA THR A 146 -1.10 -8.11 -11.65
C THR A 146 -0.84 -7.66 -13.10
N LEU A 147 0.34 -7.10 -13.37
CA LEU A 147 0.71 -6.62 -14.71
C LEU A 147 1.02 -7.74 -15.70
N SER A 148 1.62 -8.85 -15.25
CA SER A 148 1.86 -10.00 -16.12
C SER A 148 0.55 -10.56 -16.66
N VAL A 149 -0.50 -10.59 -15.83
CA VAL A 149 -1.85 -11.00 -16.21
C VAL A 149 -2.49 -10.04 -17.24
N ILE A 150 -2.31 -8.73 -17.09
CA ILE A 150 -2.93 -7.72 -17.99
C ILE A 150 -2.22 -7.67 -19.35
N ILE A 151 -0.89 -7.62 -19.33
CA ILE A 151 -0.07 -7.31 -20.50
C ILE A 151 0.36 -8.58 -21.24
N ASP A 152 0.25 -9.77 -20.61
CA ASP A 152 0.88 -11.01 -21.07
C ASP A 152 2.41 -10.82 -21.18
N MET A 153 3.00 -10.16 -20.18
CA MET A 153 4.42 -9.85 -20.07
C MET A 153 5.06 -10.66 -18.95
N GLU A 154 6.34 -10.97 -19.10
CA GLU A 154 7.13 -11.62 -18.06
C GLU A 154 7.06 -10.84 -16.74
N GLN A 155 6.81 -11.56 -15.64
CA GLN A 155 6.63 -10.99 -14.31
C GLN A 155 7.85 -10.16 -13.89
N GLU A 156 9.07 -10.63 -14.19
CA GLU A 156 10.32 -9.93 -13.85
C GLU A 156 10.37 -8.53 -14.48
N THR A 157 10.03 -8.42 -15.78
CA THR A 157 10.01 -7.15 -16.50
C THR A 157 8.95 -6.21 -15.91
N SER A 158 7.79 -6.76 -15.53
CA SER A 158 6.71 -5.98 -14.92
C SER A 158 7.12 -5.40 -13.57
N VAL A 159 7.76 -6.20 -12.70
CA VAL A 159 8.28 -5.74 -11.40
C VAL A 159 9.29 -4.61 -11.60
N ILE A 160 10.28 -4.80 -12.48
CA ILE A 160 11.34 -3.82 -12.73
C ILE A 160 10.76 -2.50 -13.25
N LEU A 161 9.86 -2.56 -14.24
CA LEU A 161 9.23 -1.37 -14.81
C LEU A 161 8.47 -0.57 -13.76
N SER A 162 7.65 -1.24 -12.94
CA SER A 162 6.89 -0.58 -11.88
C SER A 162 7.77 0.01 -10.81
N ALA A 163 8.82 -0.71 -10.38
CA ALA A 163 9.78 -0.20 -9.42
C ALA A 163 10.50 1.04 -9.94
N CYS A 164 10.94 1.05 -11.19
CA CYS A 164 11.59 2.21 -11.80
C CYS A 164 10.68 3.44 -11.77
N ILE A 165 9.39 3.29 -12.10
CA ILE A 165 8.43 4.40 -12.12
C ILE A 165 8.17 4.90 -10.70
N ALA A 166 7.87 4.00 -9.76
CA ALA A 166 7.64 4.34 -8.34
C ALA A 166 8.83 5.07 -7.73
N VAL A 167 10.05 4.57 -7.94
CA VAL A 167 11.28 5.20 -7.46
C VAL A 167 11.49 6.56 -8.13
N PHE A 168 11.27 6.68 -9.44
CA PHE A 168 11.56 7.90 -10.18
C PHE A 168 10.74 9.11 -9.69
N TYR A 169 9.42 9.03 -9.59
CA TYR A 169 8.64 10.19 -9.14
C TYR A 169 8.86 10.49 -7.65
N THR A 170 9.12 9.44 -6.83
CA THR A 170 9.44 9.59 -5.40
C THR A 170 10.74 10.36 -5.18
N LEU A 171 11.77 10.06 -5.98
CA LEU A 171 13.08 10.72 -5.93
C LEU A 171 13.01 12.24 -6.09
N PHE A 172 12.16 12.72 -7.02
CA PHE A 172 12.09 14.14 -7.34
C PHE A 172 11.06 14.89 -6.52
N GLY A 173 9.97 14.24 -6.11
CA GLY A 173 8.81 14.91 -5.56
C GLY A 173 8.61 14.82 -4.04
N GLY A 174 9.31 13.90 -3.36
CA GLY A 174 9.17 13.71 -1.90
C GLY A 174 7.73 13.46 -1.47
N LEU A 175 7.38 13.84 -0.23
CA LEU A 175 6.04 13.58 0.31
C LEU A 175 4.92 14.29 -0.48
N TYR A 176 5.19 15.45 -1.09
CA TYR A 176 4.19 16.14 -1.90
C TYR A 176 3.76 15.33 -3.13
N SER A 177 4.72 14.80 -3.88
CA SER A 177 4.40 13.96 -5.03
C SER A 177 3.59 12.76 -4.60
N VAL A 178 4.07 12.03 -3.58
CA VAL A 178 3.40 10.83 -3.05
C VAL A 178 1.97 11.16 -2.60
N ALA A 179 1.78 12.20 -1.79
CA ALA A 179 0.46 12.53 -1.26
C ALA A 179 -0.56 12.92 -2.34
N TYR A 180 -0.13 13.58 -3.43
CA TYR A 180 -1.03 13.96 -4.52
C TYR A 180 -1.29 12.81 -5.50
N THR A 181 -0.31 11.94 -5.75
CA THR A 181 -0.53 10.71 -6.53
C THR A 181 -1.47 9.77 -5.80
N ASP A 182 -1.30 9.63 -4.47
CA ASP A 182 -2.16 8.82 -3.60
C ASP A 182 -3.64 9.21 -3.74
N VAL A 183 -3.95 10.51 -3.78
CA VAL A 183 -5.35 10.99 -3.93
C VAL A 183 -5.96 10.45 -5.21
N ILE A 184 -5.26 10.60 -6.34
CA ILE A 184 -5.75 10.17 -7.64
C ILE A 184 -5.85 8.65 -7.70
N GLN A 185 -4.81 7.96 -7.21
CA GLN A 185 -4.78 6.49 -7.14
C GLN A 185 -5.96 5.98 -6.32
N LEU A 186 -6.26 6.58 -5.16
CA LEU A 186 -7.38 6.17 -4.32
C LEU A 186 -8.74 6.34 -5.01
N PHE A 187 -8.94 7.42 -5.77
CA PHE A 187 -10.14 7.58 -6.60
C PHE A 187 -10.22 6.52 -7.71
N CYS A 188 -9.11 6.24 -8.40
CA CYS A 188 -9.05 5.20 -9.42
C CYS A 188 -9.40 3.83 -8.83
N ILE A 189 -8.86 3.49 -7.66
CA ILE A 189 -9.17 2.25 -6.91
C ILE A 189 -10.66 2.18 -6.58
N PHE A 190 -11.20 3.24 -5.99
CA PHE A 190 -12.60 3.26 -5.58
C PHE A 190 -13.52 3.05 -6.78
N ILE A 191 -13.39 3.87 -7.81
CA ILE A 191 -14.23 3.76 -9.01
C ILE A 191 -13.98 2.42 -9.72
N GLY A 192 -12.72 1.99 -9.81
CA GLY A 192 -12.31 0.79 -10.52
C GLY A 192 -12.91 -0.47 -9.94
N LEU A 193 -12.73 -0.69 -8.64
CA LEU A 193 -13.25 -1.90 -8.01
C LEU A 193 -14.78 -1.89 -7.94
N TRP A 194 -15.41 -0.76 -7.59
CA TRP A 194 -16.87 -0.66 -7.56
C TRP A 194 -17.53 -0.89 -8.92
N MET A 195 -16.88 -0.42 -10.00
CA MET A 195 -17.35 -0.66 -11.36
C MET A 195 -17.34 -2.16 -11.71
N CYS A 196 -16.38 -2.93 -11.20
CA CYS A 196 -16.21 -4.34 -11.54
C CYS A 196 -17.23 -5.26 -10.87
N ILE A 197 -17.68 -4.93 -9.66
CA ILE A 197 -18.62 -5.74 -8.88
C ILE A 197 -19.90 -6.11 -9.64
N PRO A 198 -20.68 -5.18 -10.23
CA PRO A 198 -21.95 -5.55 -10.88
C PRO A 198 -21.75 -6.48 -12.09
N PHE A 199 -20.65 -6.32 -12.84
CA PHE A 199 -20.35 -7.20 -13.97
C PHE A 199 -19.90 -8.59 -13.52
N ALA A 200 -19.01 -8.64 -12.53
CA ALA A 200 -18.54 -9.90 -11.97
C ALA A 200 -19.70 -10.68 -11.33
N TRP A 201 -20.57 -10.01 -10.59
CA TRP A 201 -21.74 -10.64 -9.95
C TRP A 201 -22.75 -11.16 -10.98
N ALA A 202 -23.00 -10.41 -12.06
CA ALA A 202 -23.97 -10.78 -13.08
C ALA A 202 -23.46 -11.84 -14.08
N ASN A 203 -22.23 -12.32 -13.94
CA ASN A 203 -21.66 -13.31 -14.83
C ASN A 203 -22.35 -14.67 -14.66
N ASP A 204 -22.70 -15.34 -15.76
CA ASP A 204 -23.48 -16.58 -15.77
C ASP A 204 -22.81 -17.74 -15.01
N HIS A 205 -21.48 -17.71 -14.87
CA HIS A 205 -20.73 -18.72 -14.14
C HIS A 205 -20.80 -18.53 -12.61
N VAL A 206 -21.19 -17.36 -12.12
CA VAL A 206 -21.21 -17.05 -10.69
C VAL A 206 -22.48 -17.58 -10.05
N LYS A 207 -22.33 -18.49 -9.08
CA LYS A 207 -23.46 -19.00 -8.29
C LYS A 207 -23.99 -17.92 -7.35
N SER A 208 -25.25 -18.07 -6.93
CA SER A 208 -25.82 -17.16 -5.94
C SER A 208 -25.02 -17.20 -4.63
N LEU A 209 -24.55 -16.03 -4.18
CA LEU A 209 -23.85 -15.85 -2.90
C LEU A 209 -24.70 -16.19 -1.68
N SER A 210 -26.04 -16.27 -1.84
CA SER A 210 -26.98 -16.70 -0.81
C SER A 210 -27.23 -18.22 -0.81
N SER A 211 -26.62 -18.97 -1.72
CA SER A 211 -26.75 -20.43 -1.74
C SER A 211 -26.03 -21.04 -0.54
N MET A 212 -26.61 -22.09 0.05
CA MET A 212 -26.01 -22.81 1.18
C MET A 212 -24.68 -23.50 0.82
N ASP A 213 -24.39 -23.63 -0.47
CA ASP A 213 -23.19 -24.29 -0.99
C ASP A 213 -21.96 -23.35 -1.04
N VAL A 214 -22.15 -22.04 -0.83
CA VAL A 214 -21.06 -21.06 -0.88
C VAL A 214 -20.80 -20.50 0.53
N ASP A 215 -19.84 -21.11 1.22
CA ASP A 215 -19.32 -20.54 2.47
C ASP A 215 -18.16 -19.58 2.19
N TRP A 216 -18.47 -18.29 2.21
CA TRP A 216 -17.50 -17.19 2.14
C TRP A 216 -17.41 -16.42 3.48
N ILE A 217 -18.19 -16.82 4.49
CA ILE A 217 -18.12 -16.23 5.84
C ILE A 217 -17.05 -16.96 6.65
N GLY A 218 -17.01 -18.29 6.56
CA GLY A 218 -16.10 -19.15 7.29
C GLY A 218 -16.43 -19.24 8.78
N GLU A 219 -15.68 -20.10 9.48
CA GLU A 219 -15.81 -20.32 10.92
C GLU A 219 -14.44 -20.30 11.59
N ILE A 220 -14.42 -19.93 12.88
CA ILE A 220 -13.22 -20.11 13.71
C ILE A 220 -13.20 -21.57 14.16
N GLY A 221 -12.28 -22.35 13.60
CA GLY A 221 -12.12 -23.75 13.97
C GLY A 221 -11.84 -23.93 15.48
N GLU A 222 -12.27 -25.07 16.03
CA GLU A 222 -12.02 -25.40 17.43
C GLU A 222 -10.51 -25.36 17.75
N GLY A 223 -10.15 -24.67 18.83
CA GLY A 223 -8.75 -24.51 19.26
C GLY A 223 -8.00 -23.33 18.62
N TYR A 224 -8.56 -22.66 17.59
CA TYR A 224 -7.90 -21.52 16.94
C TYR A 224 -8.24 -20.15 17.54
N THR A 225 -9.06 -20.08 18.59
CA THR A 225 -9.49 -18.81 19.21
C THR A 225 -8.31 -17.95 19.68
N TRP A 226 -7.28 -18.55 20.27
CA TRP A 226 -6.10 -17.80 20.71
C TRP A 226 -5.27 -17.28 19.55
N PHE A 227 -5.13 -18.06 18.48
CA PHE A 227 -4.46 -17.64 17.25
C PHE A 227 -5.23 -16.50 16.57
N TYR A 228 -6.56 -16.60 16.54
CA TYR A 228 -7.44 -15.56 16.01
C TYR A 228 -7.27 -14.24 16.74
N LEU A 229 -7.23 -14.27 18.09
CA LEU A 229 -7.02 -13.09 18.92
C LEU A 229 -5.61 -12.52 18.77
N ASP A 230 -4.59 -13.37 18.76
CA ASP A 230 -3.19 -12.96 18.59
C ASP A 230 -2.98 -12.25 17.24
N TYR A 231 -3.50 -12.84 16.16
CA TYR A 231 -3.46 -12.25 14.82
C TYR A 231 -4.20 -10.90 14.76
N GLY A 232 -5.36 -10.79 15.40
CA GLY A 232 -6.10 -9.53 15.49
C GLY A 232 -5.32 -8.45 16.25
N LEU A 233 -4.73 -8.80 17.39
CA LEU A 233 -3.91 -7.88 18.18
C LEU A 233 -2.66 -7.44 17.42
N LEU A 234 -2.02 -8.37 16.70
CA LEU A 234 -0.89 -8.07 15.82
C LEU A 234 -1.27 -7.03 14.76
N LEU A 235 -2.41 -7.16 14.10
CA LEU A 235 -2.85 -6.20 13.09
C LEU A 235 -3.23 -4.84 13.70
N ILE A 236 -3.90 -4.84 14.87
CA ILE A 236 -4.32 -3.61 15.57
C ILE A 236 -3.11 -2.82 16.06
N PHE A 237 -2.17 -3.46 16.76
CA PHE A 237 -1.05 -2.76 17.40
C PHE A 237 0.21 -2.72 16.53
N GLY A 238 0.44 -3.71 15.69
CA GLY A 238 1.58 -3.78 14.78
C GLY A 238 1.54 -2.72 13.68
N GLY A 239 0.36 -2.22 13.32
CA GLY A 239 0.22 -1.12 12.37
C GLY A 239 0.60 0.27 12.93
N ILE A 240 0.67 0.41 14.25
CA ILE A 240 0.94 1.71 14.91
C ILE A 240 2.39 2.18 14.70
N PRO A 241 3.44 1.37 14.99
CA PRO A 241 4.83 1.78 14.85
C PRO A 241 5.30 1.73 13.39
N TRP A 242 4.51 2.29 12.46
CA TRP A 242 4.86 2.38 11.05
C TRP A 242 5.15 3.82 10.66
N GLN A 243 6.34 4.07 10.13
CA GLN A 243 6.77 5.41 9.76
C GLN A 243 5.88 6.03 8.68
N VAL A 244 5.39 5.25 7.71
CA VAL A 244 4.49 5.72 6.66
C VAL A 244 3.26 6.43 7.26
N TYR A 245 2.66 5.86 8.32
CA TYR A 245 1.57 6.48 9.07
C TYR A 245 2.01 7.79 9.74
N PHE A 246 3.10 7.76 10.51
CA PHE A 246 3.58 8.94 11.21
C PHE A 246 4.02 10.06 10.25
N GLN A 247 4.50 9.73 9.06
CA GLN A 247 4.87 10.72 8.05
C GLN A 247 3.67 11.59 7.64
N ARG A 248 2.46 11.01 7.54
CA ARG A 248 1.22 11.77 7.26
C ARG A 248 0.67 12.49 8.49
N VAL A 249 0.81 11.90 9.67
CA VAL A 249 0.47 12.57 10.94
C VAL A 249 1.31 13.83 11.12
N LEU A 250 2.62 13.72 10.91
CA LEU A 250 3.60 14.76 11.16
C LEU A 250 3.59 15.85 10.07
N SER A 251 3.15 15.52 8.85
CA SER A 251 2.93 16.48 7.76
C SER A 251 1.69 17.37 7.94
N SER A 252 0.87 17.12 8.97
CA SER A 252 -0.29 17.95 9.26
C SER A 252 0.09 19.30 9.86
N LYS A 253 -0.67 20.36 9.58
CA LYS A 253 -0.43 21.69 10.19
C LYS A 253 -0.62 21.71 11.71
N THR A 254 -1.55 20.93 12.26
CA THR A 254 -1.88 20.95 13.68
C THR A 254 -2.13 19.55 14.23
N ALA A 255 -1.90 19.37 15.53
CA ALA A 255 -2.15 18.09 16.21
C ALA A 255 -3.61 17.62 16.09
N GLY A 256 -4.58 18.53 16.24
CA GLY A 256 -6.01 18.18 16.07
C GLY A 256 -6.34 17.70 14.66
N ARG A 257 -5.75 18.31 13.63
CA ARG A 257 -5.91 17.83 12.25
C ARG A 257 -5.30 16.44 12.06
N ALA A 258 -4.12 16.18 12.64
CA ALA A 258 -3.46 14.88 12.54
C ALA A 258 -4.33 13.73 13.13
N GLN A 259 -5.05 14.00 14.23
CA GLN A 259 -6.01 13.04 14.79
C GLN A 259 -7.21 12.81 13.86
N ILE A 260 -7.78 13.90 13.31
CA ILE A 260 -8.89 13.81 12.36
C ILE A 260 -8.48 13.02 11.12
N LEU A 261 -7.27 13.22 10.58
CA LEU A 261 -6.75 12.41 9.47
C LEU A 261 -6.83 10.92 9.81
N SER A 262 -6.38 10.54 11.00
CA SER A 262 -6.35 9.14 11.44
C SER A 262 -7.76 8.55 11.55
N TYR A 263 -8.71 9.28 12.16
CA TYR A 263 -10.08 8.78 12.34
C TYR A 263 -10.87 8.67 11.04
N VAL A 264 -10.75 9.68 10.16
CA VAL A 264 -11.42 9.63 8.87
C VAL A 264 -10.78 8.56 7.98
N ALA A 265 -9.46 8.40 8.04
CA ALA A 265 -8.78 7.35 7.29
C ALA A 265 -9.17 5.95 7.75
N ALA A 266 -9.42 5.74 9.05
CA ALA A 266 -9.92 4.46 9.58
C ALA A 266 -11.27 4.07 8.95
N PHE A 267 -12.20 5.03 8.88
CA PHE A 267 -13.46 4.83 8.17
C PHE A 267 -13.26 4.58 6.67
N GLY A 268 -12.35 5.35 6.05
CA GLY A 268 -11.97 5.16 4.66
C GLY A 268 -11.45 3.75 4.36
N CYS A 269 -10.63 3.18 5.24
CA CYS A 269 -10.10 1.82 5.07
C CYS A 269 -11.23 0.79 5.02
N ILE A 270 -12.16 0.84 5.98
CA ILE A 270 -13.32 -0.07 6.00
C ILE A 270 -14.18 0.07 4.74
N LEU A 271 -14.44 1.31 4.31
CA LEU A 271 -15.21 1.56 3.08
C LEU A 271 -14.52 0.97 1.85
N MET A 272 -13.20 1.10 1.75
CA MET A 272 -12.40 0.59 0.64
C MET A 272 -12.20 -0.93 0.68
N ALA A 273 -12.44 -1.58 1.83
CA ALA A 273 -12.41 -3.04 1.95
C ALA A 273 -13.68 -3.73 1.41
N ILE A 274 -14.79 -3.00 1.26
CA ILE A 274 -16.05 -3.59 0.79
C ILE A 274 -15.90 -4.19 -0.61
N PRO A 275 -15.36 -3.48 -1.63
CA PRO A 275 -15.20 -4.06 -2.96
C PRO A 275 -14.34 -5.33 -3.01
N PRO A 276 -13.13 -5.35 -2.41
CA PRO A 276 -12.32 -6.58 -2.37
C PRO A 276 -13.02 -7.74 -1.65
N VAL A 277 -13.77 -7.48 -0.57
CA VAL A 277 -14.54 -8.52 0.12
C VAL A 277 -15.58 -9.14 -0.80
N LEU A 278 -16.35 -8.31 -1.50
CA LEU A 278 -17.35 -8.78 -2.46
C LEU A 278 -16.72 -9.54 -3.63
N ILE A 279 -15.59 -9.06 -4.14
CA ILE A 279 -14.84 -9.75 -5.21
C ILE A 279 -14.35 -11.12 -4.74
N GLY A 280 -13.78 -11.24 -3.53
CA GLY A 280 -13.35 -12.51 -2.98
C GLY A 280 -14.52 -13.48 -2.75
N ALA A 281 -15.69 -12.96 -2.35
CA ALA A 281 -16.90 -13.77 -2.20
C ALA A 281 -17.42 -14.26 -3.57
N ILE A 282 -17.41 -13.40 -4.59
CA ILE A 282 -17.76 -13.77 -5.98
C ILE A 282 -16.80 -14.87 -6.48
N ALA A 283 -15.50 -14.71 -6.24
CA ALA A 283 -14.50 -15.73 -6.59
C ALA A 283 -14.81 -17.08 -5.94
N LYS A 284 -15.24 -17.08 -4.68
CA LYS A 284 -15.59 -18.29 -3.92
C LYS A 284 -16.84 -18.98 -4.49
N ALA A 285 -17.79 -18.18 -4.99
CA ALA A 285 -19.01 -18.65 -5.63
C ALA A 285 -18.80 -19.12 -7.08
N THR A 286 -17.59 -18.96 -7.64
CA THR A 286 -17.30 -19.26 -9.04
C THR A 286 -16.69 -20.67 -9.20
N PRO A 287 -17.31 -21.56 -10.00
CA PRO A 287 -16.69 -22.80 -10.43
C PRO A 287 -15.68 -22.50 -11.55
N TRP A 288 -14.42 -22.23 -11.18
CA TRP A 288 -13.38 -21.78 -12.13
C TRP A 288 -13.11 -22.76 -13.28
N ASN A 289 -13.39 -24.05 -13.09
CA ASN A 289 -13.30 -25.09 -14.11
C ASN A 289 -14.32 -24.94 -15.26
N GLU A 290 -15.37 -24.14 -15.05
CA GLU A 290 -16.42 -23.86 -16.06
C GLU A 290 -16.22 -22.51 -16.75
N THR A 291 -15.25 -21.71 -16.30
CA THR A 291 -14.91 -20.41 -16.88
C THR A 291 -13.87 -20.53 -17.99
N ASP A 292 -13.52 -19.42 -18.64
CA ASP A 292 -12.43 -19.35 -19.62
C ASP A 292 -11.01 -19.54 -19.02
N TYR A 293 -10.90 -19.66 -17.70
CA TYR A 293 -9.64 -19.93 -17.01
C TYR A 293 -9.12 -21.35 -17.30
N LYS A 294 -7.87 -21.44 -17.77
CA LYS A 294 -7.23 -22.70 -18.21
C LYS A 294 -6.12 -23.21 -17.28
N GLY A 295 -5.98 -22.63 -16.10
CA GLY A 295 -4.95 -23.03 -15.14
C GLY A 295 -5.35 -24.24 -14.29
N PRO A 296 -4.54 -24.59 -13.28
CA PRO A 296 -4.81 -25.74 -12.41
C PRO A 296 -6.12 -25.59 -11.64
N TRP A 297 -6.82 -26.72 -11.45
CA TRP A 297 -8.02 -26.83 -10.63
C TRP A 297 -7.92 -28.04 -9.70
N PRO A 298 -8.07 -27.90 -8.37
CA PRO A 298 -8.32 -26.67 -7.61
C PRO A 298 -7.20 -25.62 -7.76
N LEU A 299 -7.52 -24.34 -7.56
CA LEU A 299 -6.53 -23.26 -7.59
C LEU A 299 -5.41 -23.53 -6.57
N THR A 300 -4.16 -23.32 -6.96
CA THR A 300 -3.02 -23.41 -6.04
C THR A 300 -2.84 -22.10 -5.28
N THR A 301 -1.95 -22.08 -4.28
CA THR A 301 -1.62 -20.86 -3.52
C THR A 301 -1.18 -19.69 -4.41
N GLN A 302 -0.55 -19.97 -5.55
CA GLN A 302 -0.14 -18.92 -6.47
C GLN A 302 -1.36 -18.24 -7.12
N GLU A 303 -2.35 -19.01 -7.56
CA GLU A 303 -3.55 -18.43 -8.18
C GLU A 303 -4.50 -17.82 -7.14
N THR A 304 -4.57 -18.35 -5.92
CA THR A 304 -5.36 -17.70 -4.85
C THR A 304 -4.82 -16.31 -4.49
N SER A 305 -3.50 -16.11 -4.52
CA SER A 305 -2.91 -14.79 -4.29
C SER A 305 -3.23 -13.77 -5.40
N MET A 306 -3.64 -14.27 -6.57
CA MET A 306 -4.05 -13.47 -7.73
C MET A 306 -5.57 -13.49 -7.96
N ILE A 307 -6.36 -13.94 -6.97
CA ILE A 307 -7.79 -14.17 -7.15
C ILE A 307 -8.56 -12.91 -7.56
N LEU A 308 -8.18 -11.74 -7.01
CA LEU A 308 -8.80 -10.48 -7.36
C LEU A 308 -8.52 -10.10 -8.82
N PRO A 309 -7.26 -10.04 -9.29
CA PRO A 309 -6.97 -9.89 -10.72
C PRO A 309 -7.67 -10.93 -11.60
N MET A 310 -7.78 -12.19 -11.17
CA MET A 310 -8.47 -13.23 -11.91
C MET A 310 -9.96 -12.96 -12.07
N VAL A 311 -10.66 -12.54 -11.00
CA VAL A 311 -12.09 -12.17 -11.10
C VAL A 311 -12.27 -11.03 -12.10
N LEU A 312 -11.41 -10.02 -12.03
CA LEU A 312 -11.45 -8.90 -12.96
C LEU A 312 -11.22 -9.38 -14.41
N GLN A 313 -10.27 -10.30 -14.63
CA GLN A 313 -9.94 -10.80 -15.96
C GLN A 313 -11.01 -11.69 -16.57
N TYR A 314 -11.51 -12.66 -15.81
CA TYR A 314 -12.34 -13.74 -16.37
C TYR A 314 -13.84 -13.53 -16.17
N LEU A 315 -14.25 -12.68 -15.21
CA LEU A 315 -15.67 -12.51 -14.88
C LEU A 315 -16.22 -11.14 -15.30
N THR A 316 -15.39 -10.24 -15.83
CA THR A 316 -15.84 -8.91 -16.29
C THR A 316 -15.51 -8.68 -17.76
N PRO A 317 -16.28 -7.83 -18.48
CA PRO A 317 -15.95 -7.45 -19.85
C PRO A 317 -14.58 -6.75 -19.94
N ASP A 318 -13.90 -6.92 -21.07
CA ASP A 318 -12.55 -6.39 -21.32
C ASP A 318 -12.33 -4.96 -20.80
N PHE A 319 -13.20 -4.01 -21.17
CA PHE A 319 -13.06 -2.61 -20.75
C PHE A 319 -13.09 -2.41 -19.23
N VAL A 320 -13.97 -3.15 -18.54
CA VAL A 320 -14.13 -3.09 -17.08
C VAL A 320 -12.93 -3.74 -16.40
N SER A 321 -12.50 -4.89 -16.93
CA SER A 321 -11.31 -5.60 -16.50
C SER A 321 -10.08 -4.69 -16.55
N PHE A 322 -9.86 -4.00 -17.67
CA PHE A 322 -8.71 -3.10 -17.83
C PHE A 322 -8.72 -1.95 -16.84
N PHE A 323 -9.88 -1.32 -16.64
CA PHE A 323 -9.99 -0.23 -15.68
C PHE A 323 -9.77 -0.71 -14.24
N GLY A 324 -10.37 -1.86 -13.86
CA GLY A 324 -10.20 -2.47 -12.54
C GLY A 324 -8.75 -2.90 -12.27
N LEU A 325 -8.11 -3.56 -13.22
CA LEU A 325 -6.72 -4.03 -13.09
C LEU A 325 -5.71 -2.88 -13.08
N GLY A 326 -5.97 -1.81 -13.84
CA GLY A 326 -5.22 -0.55 -13.74
C GLY A 326 -5.37 0.09 -12.35
N ALA A 327 -6.57 0.01 -11.76
CA ALA A 327 -6.84 0.50 -10.42
C ALA A 327 -6.12 -0.32 -9.33
N VAL A 328 -6.05 -1.64 -9.46
CA VAL A 328 -5.21 -2.49 -8.58
C VAL A 328 -3.74 -2.06 -8.71
N SER A 329 -3.26 -1.86 -9.94
CA SER A 329 -1.88 -1.40 -10.17
C SER A 329 -1.60 -0.05 -9.51
N ALA A 330 -2.58 0.85 -9.49
CA ALA A 330 -2.53 2.14 -8.79
C ALA A 330 -2.33 1.97 -7.28
N ALA A 331 -3.11 1.08 -6.65
CA ALA A 331 -3.04 0.79 -5.22
C ALA A 331 -1.68 0.29 -4.80
N VAL A 332 -1.14 -0.64 -5.59
CA VAL A 332 0.12 -1.29 -5.28
C VAL A 332 1.26 -0.27 -5.39
N MET A 333 1.22 0.60 -6.41
CA MET A 333 2.23 1.64 -6.60
C MET A 333 2.26 2.70 -5.47
N SER A 334 1.08 3.14 -5.00
CA SER A 334 0.89 4.10 -3.87
C SER A 334 1.42 3.58 -2.52
N SER A 335 1.58 2.26 -2.37
CA SER A 335 2.17 1.70 -1.15
C SER A 335 3.69 1.55 -1.27
N ALA A 336 4.18 1.19 -2.46
CA ALA A 336 5.61 1.04 -2.71
C ALA A 336 6.36 2.38 -2.56
N ASP A 337 5.86 3.46 -3.15
CA ASP A 337 6.48 4.79 -3.05
C ASP A 337 6.55 5.29 -1.59
N SER A 338 5.49 5.05 -0.84
CA SER A 338 5.30 5.45 0.54
C SER A 338 6.27 4.75 1.47
N SER A 339 6.47 3.45 1.29
CA SER A 339 7.44 2.67 2.05
C SER A 339 8.89 3.01 1.71
N VAL A 340 9.20 3.20 0.43
CA VAL A 340 10.54 3.62 0.00
C VAL A 340 10.88 5.00 0.55
N LEU A 341 9.95 5.96 0.47
CA LEU A 341 10.13 7.30 1.04
C LEU A 341 10.28 7.25 2.56
N SER A 342 9.48 6.44 3.23
CA SER A 342 9.47 6.24 4.68
C SER A 342 10.83 5.74 5.20
N ALA A 343 11.32 4.62 4.65
CA ALA A 343 12.62 4.05 4.99
C ALA A 343 13.76 5.05 4.75
N SER A 344 13.71 5.75 3.62
CA SER A 344 14.73 6.73 3.24
C SER A 344 14.74 7.95 4.14
N SER A 345 13.56 8.39 4.58
CA SER A 345 13.42 9.52 5.51
C SER A 345 13.99 9.18 6.88
N MET A 346 13.69 7.99 7.41
CA MET A 346 14.28 7.52 8.67
C MET A 346 15.79 7.38 8.58
N PHE A 347 16.31 6.82 7.49
CA PHE A 347 17.76 6.70 7.33
C PHE A 347 18.44 8.07 7.33
N ALA A 348 17.98 8.99 6.48
CA ALA A 348 18.60 10.30 6.32
C ALA A 348 18.53 11.13 7.63
N ARG A 349 17.41 11.04 8.37
CA ARG A 349 17.23 11.74 9.63
C ARG A 349 17.90 11.03 10.81
N ASN A 350 17.43 9.84 11.15
CA ASN A 350 17.75 9.16 12.41
C ASN A 350 19.12 8.52 12.42
N VAL A 351 19.62 8.10 11.26
CA VAL A 351 20.93 7.44 11.13
C VAL A 351 21.97 8.44 10.65
N TYR A 352 21.78 9.01 9.47
CA TYR A 352 22.81 9.87 8.85
C TYR A 352 23.01 11.18 9.61
N ARG A 353 21.96 11.99 9.77
CA ARG A 353 22.08 13.30 10.45
C ARG A 353 22.40 13.12 11.93
N LEU A 354 21.61 12.33 12.67
CA LEU A 354 21.74 12.30 14.13
C LEU A 354 22.96 11.50 14.62
N ILE A 355 23.40 10.44 13.92
CA ILE A 355 24.51 9.59 14.41
C ILE A 355 25.83 9.90 13.71
N PHE A 356 25.82 9.94 12.37
CA PHE A 356 27.08 10.03 11.60
C PHE A 356 27.53 11.46 11.36
N ARG A 357 26.61 12.38 11.03
CA ARG A 357 26.95 13.75 10.62
C ARG A 357 25.94 14.77 11.12
N GLN A 358 26.04 15.10 12.42
CA GLN A 358 25.18 16.05 13.13
C GLN A 358 25.19 17.49 12.56
N ARG A 359 26.24 17.84 11.80
CA ARG A 359 26.40 19.14 11.14
C ARG A 359 26.11 19.09 9.62
N ALA A 360 25.45 18.04 9.14
CA ALA A 360 25.04 17.95 7.73
C ALA A 360 24.12 19.11 7.37
N SER A 361 24.31 19.67 6.17
CA SER A 361 23.42 20.71 5.64
C SER A 361 22.10 20.11 5.17
N GLU A 362 21.04 20.92 5.07
CA GLU A 362 19.72 20.49 4.56
C GLU A 362 19.83 19.87 3.15
N MET A 363 20.61 20.49 2.27
CA MET A 363 20.85 19.98 0.90
C MET A 363 21.55 18.62 0.90
N GLU A 364 22.48 18.42 1.83
CA GLU A 364 23.17 17.15 1.98
C GLU A 364 22.22 16.03 2.41
N ILE A 365 21.33 16.30 3.37
CA ILE A 365 20.32 15.35 3.85
C ILE A 365 19.35 14.98 2.73
N ILE A 366 18.96 15.95 1.90
CA ILE A 366 18.11 15.70 0.71
C ILE A 366 18.82 14.74 -0.27
N TRP A 367 20.11 14.94 -0.53
CA TRP A 367 20.87 14.03 -1.40
C TRP A 367 21.02 12.64 -0.79
N VAL A 368 21.30 12.54 0.51
CA VAL A 368 21.35 11.25 1.21
C VAL A 368 20.02 10.54 1.10
N MET A 369 18.91 11.23 1.36
CA MET A 369 17.57 10.66 1.24
C MET A 369 17.28 10.19 -0.20
N ARG A 370 17.66 10.95 -1.23
CA ARG A 370 17.52 10.52 -2.64
C ARG A 370 18.32 9.27 -2.96
N VAL A 371 19.57 9.20 -2.49
CA VAL A 371 20.39 7.99 -2.65
C VAL A 371 19.75 6.82 -1.90
N SER A 372 19.23 7.04 -0.70
CA SER A 372 18.51 6.02 0.07
C SER A 372 17.24 5.53 -0.64
N ILE A 373 16.46 6.41 -1.27
CA ILE A 373 15.28 6.02 -2.07
C ILE A 373 15.70 5.05 -3.18
N LEU A 374 16.79 5.35 -3.89
CA LEU A 374 17.31 4.46 -4.92
C LEU A 374 17.78 3.12 -4.34
N VAL A 375 18.52 3.14 -3.22
CA VAL A 375 19.03 1.92 -2.57
C VAL A 375 17.90 1.04 -2.05
N VAL A 376 16.94 1.61 -1.31
CA VAL A 376 15.77 0.88 -0.79
C VAL A 376 14.94 0.34 -1.94
N GLY A 377 14.68 1.14 -2.98
CA GLY A 377 13.98 0.68 -4.18
C GLY A 377 14.67 -0.50 -4.86
N ILE A 378 16.00 -0.45 -5.02
CA ILE A 378 16.78 -1.57 -5.57
C ILE A 378 16.69 -2.80 -4.67
N LEU A 379 16.87 -2.65 -3.35
CA LEU A 379 16.80 -3.75 -2.39
C LEU A 379 15.42 -4.43 -2.42
N SER A 380 14.34 -3.65 -2.38
CA SER A 380 12.97 -4.17 -2.48
C SER A 380 12.69 -4.83 -3.82
N THR A 381 13.26 -4.31 -4.92
CA THR A 381 13.12 -4.92 -6.25
C THR A 381 13.85 -6.26 -6.33
N ILE A 382 15.11 -6.33 -5.86
CA ILE A 382 15.88 -7.58 -5.80
C ILE A 382 15.13 -8.61 -4.96
N MET A 383 14.59 -8.18 -3.82
CA MET A 383 13.82 -9.05 -2.94
C MET A 383 12.52 -9.54 -3.61
N ALA A 384 11.80 -8.67 -4.30
CA ALA A 384 10.58 -9.01 -5.04
C ALA A 384 10.84 -10.01 -6.18
N LEU A 385 12.02 -9.96 -6.82
CA LEU A 385 12.43 -10.89 -7.87
C LEU A 385 12.96 -12.22 -7.32
N THR A 386 13.51 -12.23 -6.11
CA THR A 386 14.15 -13.42 -5.53
C THR A 386 13.23 -14.24 -4.63
N ILE A 387 12.17 -13.64 -4.08
CA ILE A 387 11.24 -14.35 -3.21
C ILE A 387 10.01 -14.82 -4.02
N PRO A 388 9.84 -16.14 -4.23
CA PRO A 388 8.80 -16.70 -5.09
C PRO A 388 7.38 -16.66 -4.49
N SER A 389 7.21 -16.21 -3.24
CA SER A 389 5.93 -16.21 -2.53
C SER A 389 5.74 -14.93 -1.73
N ILE A 390 4.61 -14.24 -1.94
CA ILE A 390 4.21 -13.05 -1.18
C ILE A 390 4.09 -13.38 0.33
N TYR A 391 3.74 -14.62 0.69
CA TYR A 391 3.72 -15.10 2.08
C TYR A 391 5.12 -15.27 2.68
N GLY A 392 6.16 -15.47 1.87
CA GLY A 392 7.55 -15.51 2.36
C GLY A 392 8.11 -14.13 2.74
N LEU A 393 7.36 -13.06 2.47
CA LEU A 393 7.70 -11.66 2.74
C LEU A 393 6.97 -11.07 3.95
N TRP A 394 6.11 -11.86 4.60
CA TRP A 394 5.22 -11.44 5.69
C TRP A 394 5.53 -12.14 7.02
#